data_AF-A0AAU3TZ94-F1
#
_entry.id   AF-A0AAU3TZ94-F1
#
_cell.length_a   1.000
_cell.length_b   1.000
_cell.length_c   1.000
_cell.angle_alpha   90.00
_cell.angle_beta   90.00
_cell.angle_gamma   90.00
#
_symmetry.space_group_name_H-M   'P 1'
#
loop_
_entity.id
_entity.type
_entity.pdbx_description
1 polymer ?
#
loop_
_entity_poly.entity_id
_entity_poly.type
_entity_poly.pdbx_seq_one_letter_code
_entity_poly.pdbx_strand_id
1 'polypeptide(L)'
;MKDLKFERKRSLSRLEAADQLTALATALREGGDAELELSPGTLSLRIPDDLRSEMEVEIGNGEIELEIEFKWPTAPTPTTPSRTVADTEKPKKGKDASAGPGRSGTGAGRSKSAKRSASKSR
;
A
#
# COMPACT_ATOMS: atom_id res chain seq x y z
N MET A 1 -16.10 -17.01 16.04
CA MET A 1 -15.41 -17.89 15.08
C MET A 1 -14.48 -18.79 15.87
N LYS A 2 -14.25 -20.02 15.39
CA LYS A 2 -13.34 -20.97 16.04
C LYS A 2 -11.91 -20.58 15.69
N ASP A 3 -10.99 -20.62 16.65
CA ASP A 3 -9.58 -20.36 16.40
C ASP A 3 -9.06 -21.36 15.36
N LEU A 4 -8.57 -20.86 14.23
CA LEU A 4 -7.95 -21.69 13.19
C LEU A 4 -6.48 -21.92 13.55
N LYS A 5 -6.09 -23.17 13.76
CA LYS A 5 -4.68 -23.56 13.85
C LYS A 5 -4.34 -24.50 12.70
N PHE A 6 -3.34 -24.14 11.91
CA PHE A 6 -2.72 -24.99 10.90
C PHE A 6 -1.28 -25.26 11.31
N GLU A 7 -0.88 -26.52 11.47
CA GLU A 7 0.48 -26.93 11.82
C GLU A 7 0.93 -28.02 10.86
N ARG A 8 2.15 -27.91 10.36
CA ARG A 8 2.72 -28.89 9.44
C ARG A 8 4.21 -29.07 9.65
N LYS A 9 4.65 -30.32 9.85
CA LYS A 9 6.06 -30.70 9.97
C LYS A 9 6.43 -31.65 8.83
N ARG A 10 7.43 -31.27 8.04
CA ARG A 10 8.01 -32.09 6.97
C ARG A 10 9.45 -31.68 6.70
N SER A 11 10.26 -32.61 6.21
CA SER A 11 11.57 -32.28 5.63
C SER A 11 11.39 -31.69 4.24
N LEU A 12 12.16 -30.65 3.94
CA LEU A 12 12.19 -29.97 2.64
C LEU A 12 13.60 -29.97 2.08
N SER A 13 13.72 -30.03 0.76
CA SER A 13 14.97 -29.64 0.10
C SER A 13 15.17 -28.12 0.20
N ARG A 14 16.42 -27.68 0.02
CA ARG A 14 16.77 -26.25 0.00
C ARG A 14 15.97 -25.45 -1.04
N LEU A 15 15.67 -26.05 -2.20
CA LEU A 15 14.92 -25.39 -3.27
C LEU A 15 13.45 -25.25 -2.91
N GLU A 16 12.82 -26.32 -2.40
CA GLU A 16 11.41 -26.27 -1.99
C GLU A 16 11.17 -25.28 -0.84
N ALA A 17 12.15 -25.13 0.07
CA ALA A 17 12.10 -24.13 1.11
C ALA A 17 12.17 -22.69 0.53
N ALA A 18 13.05 -22.46 -0.45
CA ALA A 18 13.16 -21.18 -1.13
C ALA A 18 11.89 -20.82 -1.91
N ASP A 19 11.27 -21.79 -2.58
CA ASP A 19 10.02 -21.59 -3.31
C ASP A 19 8.87 -21.23 -2.35
N GLN A 20 8.80 -21.87 -1.18
CA GLN A 20 7.81 -21.52 -0.14
C GLN A 20 8.01 -20.12 0.43
N LEU A 21 9.25 -19.74 0.73
CA LEU A 21 9.57 -18.39 1.19
C LEU A 21 9.27 -17.34 0.12
N THR A 22 9.50 -17.67 -1.15
CA THR A 22 9.17 -16.79 -2.28
C THR A 22 7.66 -16.60 -2.39
N ALA A 23 6.88 -17.68 -2.29
CA ALA A 23 5.42 -17.59 -2.31
C ALA A 23 4.87 -16.75 -1.15
N LEU A 24 5.39 -16.95 0.07
CA LEU A 24 5.03 -16.11 1.22
C LEU A 24 5.41 -14.64 1.00
N ALA A 25 6.62 -14.38 0.49
CA ALA A 25 7.06 -13.02 0.21
C ALA A 25 6.23 -12.34 -0.89
N THR A 26 5.74 -13.08 -1.88
CA THR A 26 4.82 -12.56 -2.90
C THR A 26 3.48 -12.18 -2.27
N ALA A 27 2.89 -13.07 -1.47
CA ALA A 27 1.63 -12.80 -0.77
C ALA A 27 1.71 -11.56 0.14
N LEU A 28 2.81 -11.41 0.88
CA LEU A 28 3.04 -10.24 1.73
C LEU A 28 3.17 -8.92 0.94
N ARG A 29 3.71 -8.97 -0.28
CA ARG A 29 3.82 -7.77 -1.16
C ARG A 29 2.49 -7.39 -1.80
N GLU A 30 1.68 -8.38 -2.15
CA GLU A 30 0.35 -8.15 -2.73
C GLU A 30 -0.63 -7.60 -1.68
N GLY A 31 -0.57 -8.12 -0.45
CA GLY A 31 -1.46 -7.74 0.64
C GLY A 31 -2.91 -8.13 0.36
N GLY A 32 -3.83 -7.65 1.21
CA GLY A 32 -5.26 -7.94 1.04
C GLY A 32 -5.58 -9.42 1.24
N ASP A 33 -6.49 -9.97 0.45
CA ASP A 33 -6.83 -11.40 0.50
C ASP A 33 -5.84 -12.20 -0.35
N ALA A 34 -4.95 -12.94 0.31
CA ALA A 34 -3.89 -13.73 -0.32
C ALA A 34 -4.12 -15.23 -0.14
N GLU A 35 -3.71 -16.02 -1.14
CA GLU A 35 -3.73 -17.48 -1.12
C GLU A 35 -2.30 -18.02 -1.18
N LEU A 36 -1.91 -18.83 -0.20
CA LEU A 36 -0.58 -19.44 -0.11
C LEU A 36 -0.66 -20.94 -0.32
N GLU A 37 -0.01 -21.44 -1.36
CA GLU A 37 0.09 -22.86 -1.67
C GLU A 37 1.10 -23.57 -0.75
N LEU A 38 0.59 -24.34 0.20
CA LEU A 38 1.35 -25.17 1.14
C LEU A 38 1.05 -26.66 0.86
N SER A 39 1.44 -27.15 -0.33
CA SER A 39 1.05 -28.45 -0.90
C SER A 39 1.06 -29.60 0.11
N PRO A 40 -0.07 -30.20 0.51
CA PRO A 40 -1.24 -30.36 -0.33
C PRO A 40 -2.40 -29.39 -0.09
N GLY A 41 -2.22 -28.27 0.63
CA GLY A 41 -3.33 -27.34 0.93
C GLY A 41 -3.01 -25.88 0.59
N THR A 42 -4.06 -25.10 0.36
CA THR A 42 -3.99 -23.65 0.17
C THR A 42 -4.43 -22.95 1.46
N LEU A 43 -3.66 -21.97 1.92
CA LEU A 43 -3.96 -21.16 3.08
C LEU A 43 -4.40 -19.76 2.62
N SER A 44 -5.67 -19.42 2.87
CA SER A 44 -6.21 -18.09 2.57
C SER A 44 -6.11 -17.18 3.80
N LEU A 45 -5.47 -16.01 3.66
CA LEU A 45 -5.23 -15.06 4.74
C LEU A 45 -5.51 -13.63 4.26
N ARG A 46 -6.04 -12.78 5.14
CA ARG A 46 -6.09 -11.34 4.93
C ARG A 46 -4.86 -10.68 5.53
N ILE A 47 -3.99 -10.12 4.68
CA ILE A 47 -2.73 -9.48 5.04
C ILE A 47 -2.93 -7.94 5.04
N PRO A 48 -2.75 -7.25 6.17
CA PRO A 48 -2.82 -5.79 6.24
C PRO A 48 -1.54 -5.11 5.73
N ASP A 49 -1.60 -3.80 5.52
CA ASP A 49 -0.44 -2.97 5.14
C ASP A 49 0.66 -2.97 6.22
N ASP A 50 0.27 -3.07 7.49
CA ASP A 50 1.17 -3.05 8.64
C ASP A 50 1.00 -4.32 9.49
N LEU A 51 2.11 -4.97 9.82
CA LEU A 51 2.16 -6.14 10.70
C LEU A 51 3.39 -6.11 11.61
N ARG A 52 3.32 -6.81 12.74
CA ARG A 52 4.47 -7.01 13.62
C ARG A 52 5.24 -8.24 13.16
N SER A 53 6.56 -8.14 13.10
CA SER A 53 7.46 -9.26 12.76
C SER A 53 8.49 -9.50 13.85
N GLU A 54 8.80 -10.76 14.08
CA GLU A 54 9.94 -11.23 14.90
C GLU A 54 10.71 -12.24 14.05
N MET A 55 12.05 -12.23 14.16
CA MET A 55 12.92 -13.18 13.46
C MET A 55 14.00 -13.64 14.43
N GLU A 56 14.12 -14.95 14.59
CA GLU A 56 15.05 -15.59 15.52
C GLU A 56 15.91 -16.60 14.78
N VAL A 57 17.20 -16.66 15.17
CA VAL A 57 18.17 -17.62 14.63
C VAL A 57 18.93 -18.23 15.79
N GLU A 58 18.84 -19.55 15.92
CA GLU A 58 19.52 -20.30 16.96
C GLU A 58 20.44 -21.36 16.34
N ILE A 59 21.57 -21.61 17.00
CA ILE A 59 22.53 -22.65 16.60
C ILE A 59 22.77 -23.52 17.83
N GLY A 60 22.40 -24.80 17.73
CA GLY A 60 22.46 -25.73 18.86
C GLY A 60 22.34 -27.17 18.40
N ASN A 61 22.91 -28.11 19.15
CA ASN A 61 22.82 -29.56 18.89
C ASN A 61 23.27 -30.00 17.47
N GLY A 62 24.13 -29.21 16.82
CA GLY A 62 24.59 -29.47 15.44
C GLY A 62 23.63 -29.00 14.35
N GLU A 63 22.58 -28.27 14.71
CA GLU A 63 21.53 -27.78 13.81
C GLU A 63 21.46 -26.24 13.86
N ILE A 64 20.88 -25.66 12.81
CA ILE A 64 20.48 -24.25 12.76
C ILE A 64 18.95 -24.19 12.68
N GLU A 65 18.37 -23.38 13.55
CA GLU A 65 16.94 -23.09 13.57
C GLU A 65 16.74 -21.62 13.17
N LEU A 66 15.83 -21.39 12.21
CA LEU A 66 15.45 -20.07 11.74
C LEU A 66 13.93 -19.97 11.84
N GLU A 67 13.46 -19.04 12.66
CA GLU A 67 12.04 -18.75 12.82
C GLU A 67 11.72 -17.34 12.30
N ILE A 68 10.60 -17.24 11.58
CA ILE A 68 10.04 -15.97 11.11
C ILE A 68 8.59 -15.93 11.57
N GLU A 69 8.28 -15.01 12.47
CA GLU A 69 6.95 -14.82 13.01
C GLU A 69 6.35 -13.51 12.51
N PHE A 70 5.06 -13.56 12.17
CA PHE A 70 4.27 -12.40 11.84
C PHE A 70 2.96 -12.40 12.63
N LYS A 71 2.59 -11.25 13.19
CA LYS A 71 1.37 -11.07 13.99
C LYS A 71 0.62 -9.84 13.51
N TRP A 72 -0.67 -10.02 13.24
CA TRP A 72 -1.59 -8.93 12.91
C TRP A 72 -3.03 -9.22 13.34
N PRO A 73 -3.88 -8.18 13.52
CA PRO A 73 -5.29 -8.35 13.86
C PRO A 73 -6.09 -8.95 12.69
N THR A 74 -6.94 -9.94 12.99
CA THR A 74 -7.88 -10.51 12.00
C THR A 74 -9.18 -9.72 11.89
N ALA A 75 -9.46 -8.86 12.87
CA ALA A 75 -10.58 -7.92 12.82
C ALA A 75 -10.20 -6.68 11.99
N PRO A 76 -11.13 -6.11 11.19
CA PRO A 76 -10.88 -4.87 10.49
C PRO A 76 -10.55 -3.77 11.49
N THR A 77 -9.33 -3.24 11.39
CA THR A 77 -8.94 -2.07 12.18
C THR A 77 -9.67 -0.88 11.55
N PRO A 78 -10.42 -0.07 12.32
CA PRO A 78 -11.06 1.12 11.76
C PRO A 78 -9.96 2.03 11.19
N THR A 79 -10.02 2.23 9.87
CA THR A 79 -9.13 3.14 9.15
C THR A 79 -9.23 4.50 9.80
N THR A 80 -8.21 4.89 10.56
CA THR A 80 -8.06 6.29 10.95
C THR A 80 -7.64 7.01 9.67
N PRO A 81 -8.44 7.92 9.11
CA PRO A 81 -8.05 8.60 7.89
C PRO A 81 -6.76 9.36 8.17
N SER A 82 -5.70 9.00 7.45
CA SER A 82 -4.44 9.74 7.48
C SER A 82 -4.76 11.18 7.12
N ARG A 83 -4.63 12.07 8.11
CA ARG A 83 -4.93 13.50 7.96
C ARG A 83 -3.96 14.06 6.94
N THR A 84 -4.44 14.29 5.72
CA THR A 84 -3.76 15.09 4.70
C THR A 84 -3.43 16.45 5.31
N VAL A 85 -2.16 16.67 5.64
CA VAL A 85 -1.62 18.00 5.89
C VAL A 85 -1.38 18.66 4.55
N ALA A 86 -2.32 19.50 4.13
CA ALA A 86 -2.09 20.49 3.08
C ALA A 86 -2.75 21.80 3.50
N ASP A 87 -1.94 22.52 4.26
CA ASP A 87 -1.80 23.97 4.34
C ASP A 87 -2.57 24.78 3.28
N THR A 88 -3.43 25.70 3.72
CA THR A 88 -3.56 27.06 3.18
C THR A 88 -4.28 27.91 4.21
N GLU A 89 -3.50 28.55 5.07
CA GLU A 89 -3.96 29.66 5.91
C GLU A 89 -4.41 30.83 4.99
N LYS A 90 -5.70 31.15 5.00
CA LYS A 90 -6.25 32.35 4.33
C LYS A 90 -5.89 33.59 5.17
N PRO A 91 -5.25 34.64 4.60
CA PRO A 91 -5.13 35.90 5.32
C PRO A 91 -6.48 36.63 5.33
N LYS A 92 -6.83 37.15 6.51
CA LYS A 92 -8.04 37.94 6.78
C LYS A 92 -7.99 39.26 6.00
N LYS A 93 -9.03 39.52 5.19
CA LYS A 93 -9.22 40.79 4.47
C LYS A 93 -9.79 41.85 5.41
N GLY A 94 -8.92 42.75 5.87
CA GLY A 94 -9.29 44.02 6.52
C GLY A 94 -9.93 44.99 5.51
N LYS A 95 -10.86 45.81 6.03
CA LYS A 95 -11.75 46.73 5.33
C LYS A 95 -11.23 48.18 5.49
N ASP A 96 -11.67 49.05 4.58
CA ASP A 96 -11.48 50.53 4.49
C ASP A 96 -10.16 51.00 3.82
N ALA A 97 -10.10 51.98 2.91
CA ALA A 97 -11.07 52.96 2.40
C ALA A 97 -10.67 53.48 1.00
N SER A 98 -11.70 53.95 0.28
CA SER A 98 -11.79 54.92 -0.83
C SER A 98 -10.54 55.58 -1.42
N ALA A 99 -10.36 55.41 -2.74
CA ALA A 99 -10.02 56.47 -3.70
C ALA A 99 -10.34 56.00 -5.14
N GLY A 100 -11.27 56.68 -5.83
CA GLY A 100 -11.44 56.54 -7.29
C GLY A 100 -10.73 57.69 -8.03
N PRO A 101 -11.00 57.91 -9.33
CA PRO A 101 -11.18 56.94 -10.42
C PRO A 101 -10.21 57.24 -11.59
N GLY A 102 -9.91 56.26 -12.45
CA GLY A 102 -9.00 56.51 -13.58
C GLY A 102 -9.05 55.50 -14.72
N ARG A 103 -9.92 55.78 -15.70
CA ARG A 103 -9.78 55.54 -17.16
C ARG A 103 -9.52 54.12 -17.69
N SER A 104 -10.60 53.56 -18.24
CA SER A 104 -10.74 53.12 -19.65
C SER A 104 -9.57 52.38 -20.32
N GLY A 105 -9.82 51.12 -20.66
CA GLY A 105 -9.03 50.36 -21.64
C GLY A 105 -9.79 49.14 -22.15
N THR A 106 -10.58 49.34 -23.20
CA THR A 106 -11.25 48.34 -24.04
C THR A 106 -10.29 47.30 -24.60
N GLY A 107 -10.71 46.03 -24.61
CA GLY A 107 -9.98 44.95 -25.27
C GLY A 107 -10.81 43.69 -25.40
N ALA A 108 -11.78 43.71 -26.31
CA ALA A 108 -12.53 42.53 -26.73
C ALA A 108 -11.60 41.55 -27.46
N GLY A 109 -11.67 40.26 -27.10
CA GLY A 109 -10.91 39.18 -27.75
C GLY A 109 -11.68 37.87 -27.66
N ARG A 110 -12.67 37.73 -28.51
CA ARG A 110 -13.65 36.65 -28.61
C ARG A 110 -13.05 35.41 -29.29
N SER A 111 -13.39 34.24 -28.75
CA SER A 111 -13.67 32.95 -29.40
C SER A 111 -12.59 32.08 -30.08
N LYS A 112 -12.58 30.82 -29.63
CA LYS A 112 -12.76 29.55 -30.36
C LYS A 112 -11.90 29.29 -31.62
N SER A 113 -11.19 28.17 -31.65
CA SER A 113 -11.62 26.93 -32.35
C SER A 113 -10.47 25.93 -32.57
N ALA A 114 -10.74 24.70 -32.16
CA ALA A 114 -10.49 23.41 -32.82
C ALA A 114 -9.45 23.27 -33.96
N LYS A 115 -8.69 22.16 -33.83
CA LYS A 115 -8.59 20.98 -34.74
C LYS A 115 -7.27 20.75 -35.52
N ARG A 116 -6.81 19.49 -35.38
CA ARG A 116 -5.96 18.64 -36.27
C ARG A 116 -4.45 18.89 -36.14
N SER A 117 -3.59 17.88 -36.06
CA SER A 117 -3.44 16.76 -37.02
C SER A 117 -2.69 15.57 -36.43
N ALA A 118 -2.94 14.38 -36.99
CA ALA A 118 -2.23 13.14 -36.75
C ALA A 118 -0.94 13.04 -37.61
N SER A 119 0.07 12.30 -37.13
CA SER A 119 0.78 11.33 -37.97
C SER A 119 1.33 10.19 -37.11
N LYS A 120 1.32 8.99 -37.68
CA LYS A 120 1.79 7.72 -37.15
C LYS A 120 2.73 7.12 -38.21
N SER A 121 3.61 6.23 -37.74
CA SER A 121 4.57 5.39 -38.51
C SER A 121 5.82 6.12 -39.00
N ARG A 122 7.00 5.48 -39.00
CA ARG A 122 7.31 4.04 -39.02
C ARG A 122 8.70 3.80 -38.42
#